data_AF-A0A1C2GIF4-F1
#
_entry.id   AF-A0A1C2GIF4-F1
#
_cell.length_a   1.000
_cell.length_b   1.000
_cell.length_c   1.000
_cell.angle_alpha   90.00
_cell.angle_beta   90.00
_cell.angle_gamma   90.00
#
_symmetry.space_group_name_H-M   'P 1'
#
loop_
_entity.id
_entity.type
_entity.pdbx_description
1 polymer ?
#
loop_
_entity_poly.entity_id
_entity_poly.type
_entity_poly.pdbx_seq_one_letter_code
_entity_poly.pdbx_strand_id
1 'polypeptide(L)'
;MNKFVLYFKHRPARLLGLVILLFISSNFASLDLFALAVFIFYTVAEYQQHKSYRNFLDKQGLTAQEYTDKKFIENWTDTRQAGLTRYCFFDGGIIIGSILSIFIGAAFFKSGLLGDITKDLSGMMELIWKSFVLGFMIAAIYYWLRWPYRERRFTKLTGNYPSI
;
A
#
# COMPACT_ATOMS: atom_id res chain seq x y z
N MET A 1 -0.02 -29.54 1.55
CA MET A 1 -0.25 -28.28 0.82
C MET A 1 0.70 -27.21 1.36
N ASN A 2 1.60 -26.66 0.53
CA ASN A 2 2.70 -25.80 0.99
C ASN A 2 2.16 -24.52 1.67
N LYS A 3 2.48 -24.29 2.95
CA LYS A 3 2.05 -23.10 3.73
C LYS A 3 2.42 -21.77 3.05
N PHE A 4 3.41 -21.81 2.17
CA PHE A 4 3.86 -20.70 1.32
C PHE A 4 2.80 -20.26 0.29
N VAL A 5 2.06 -21.20 -0.29
CA VAL A 5 1.04 -20.91 -1.32
C VAL A 5 -0.20 -20.26 -0.68
N LEU A 6 -0.57 -20.72 0.52
CA LEU A 6 -1.68 -20.16 1.30
C LEU A 6 -1.39 -18.72 1.79
N TYR A 7 -0.11 -18.41 2.04
CA TYR A 7 0.35 -17.08 2.43
C TYR A 7 0.17 -16.04 1.31
N PHE A 8 0.25 -16.43 0.05
CA PHE A 8 0.09 -15.52 -1.11
C PHE A 8 -1.37 -15.17 -1.41
N LYS A 9 -2.33 -16.05 -1.12
CA LYS A 9 -3.73 -15.92 -1.55
C LYS A 9 -4.53 -14.80 -0.86
N HIS A 10 -4.11 -14.34 0.32
CA HIS A 10 -4.90 -13.39 1.16
C HIS A 10 -4.35 -11.97 1.26
N ARG A 11 -3.35 -11.58 0.46
CA ARG A 11 -2.68 -10.26 0.57
C ARG A 11 -2.67 -9.54 -0.79
N PRO A 12 -3.68 -8.73 -1.14
CA PRO A 12 -3.77 -8.04 -2.44
C PRO A 12 -2.59 -7.10 -2.72
N ALA A 13 -1.90 -6.62 -1.66
CA ALA A 13 -0.66 -5.85 -1.78
C ALA A 13 0.48 -6.61 -2.49
N ARG A 14 0.50 -7.96 -2.41
CA ARG A 14 1.50 -8.78 -3.13
C ARG A 14 1.15 -8.99 -4.58
N LEU A 15 -0.13 -9.14 -4.90
CA LEU A 15 -0.57 -9.14 -6.30
C LEU A 15 -0.25 -7.80 -6.95
N LEU A 16 -0.45 -6.70 -6.22
CA LEU A 16 -0.07 -5.36 -6.67
C LEU A 16 1.45 -5.27 -6.86
N GLY A 17 2.27 -5.66 -5.88
CA GLY A 17 3.73 -5.67 -6.02
C GLY A 17 4.25 -6.56 -7.16
N LEU A 18 3.62 -7.70 -7.41
CA LEU A 18 3.98 -8.63 -8.49
C LEU A 18 3.55 -8.07 -9.86
N VAL A 19 2.40 -7.39 -9.95
CA VAL A 19 1.97 -6.65 -11.14
C VAL A 19 2.92 -5.49 -11.43
N ILE A 20 3.35 -4.75 -10.42
CA ILE A 20 4.35 -3.68 -10.54
C ILE A 20 5.68 -4.25 -11.07
N LEU A 21 6.10 -5.40 -10.55
CA LEU A 21 7.35 -6.04 -10.95
C LEU A 21 7.30 -6.58 -12.38
N LEU A 22 6.19 -7.21 -12.79
CA LEU A 22 5.96 -7.65 -14.17
C LEU A 22 5.83 -6.47 -15.13
N PHE A 23 5.27 -5.34 -14.67
CA PHE A 23 5.21 -4.11 -15.45
C PHE A 23 6.60 -3.52 -15.66
N ILE A 24 7.45 -3.49 -14.62
CA ILE A 24 8.85 -3.05 -14.74
C ILE A 24 9.61 -3.98 -15.68
N SER A 25 9.43 -5.31 -15.57
CA SER A 25 10.18 -6.29 -16.36
C SER A 25 9.79 -6.38 -17.82
N SER A 26 8.55 -6.05 -18.15
CA SER A 26 8.12 -5.92 -19.55
C SER A 26 8.65 -4.66 -20.25
N ASN A 27 9.26 -3.72 -19.51
CA ASN A 27 9.66 -2.41 -20.04
C ASN A 27 11.16 -2.09 -19.89
N PHE A 28 11.88 -2.69 -18.92
CA PHE A 28 13.28 -2.35 -18.64
C PHE A 28 14.13 -3.57 -18.30
N ALA A 29 14.63 -4.27 -19.32
CA ALA A 29 15.42 -5.51 -19.16
C ALA A 29 16.67 -5.38 -18.25
N SER A 30 17.22 -4.16 -18.08
CA SER A 30 18.39 -3.91 -17.21
C SER A 30 18.03 -3.63 -15.74
N LEU A 31 16.76 -3.33 -15.42
CA LEU A 31 16.30 -3.04 -14.05
C LEU A 31 15.67 -4.26 -13.36
N ASP A 32 15.55 -5.38 -14.08
CA ASP A 32 14.86 -6.59 -13.62
C ASP A 32 15.50 -7.22 -12.39
N LEU A 33 16.84 -7.30 -12.37
CA LEU A 33 17.57 -7.86 -11.23
C LEU A 33 17.43 -7.01 -9.98
N PHE A 34 17.37 -5.69 -10.14
CA PHE A 34 17.17 -4.77 -9.01
C PHE A 34 15.74 -4.82 -8.49
N ALA A 35 14.74 -4.80 -9.37
CA ALA A 35 13.33 -4.92 -8.98
C ALA A 35 13.05 -6.27 -8.29
N LEU A 36 13.63 -7.36 -8.82
CA LEU A 36 13.56 -8.69 -8.23
C LEU A 36 14.26 -8.73 -6.85
N ALA A 37 15.44 -8.14 -6.72
CA ALA A 37 16.16 -8.07 -5.44
C ALA A 37 15.37 -7.28 -4.38
N VAL A 38 14.80 -6.14 -4.75
CA VAL A 38 13.95 -5.33 -3.85
C VAL A 38 12.70 -6.11 -3.44
N PHE A 39 12.06 -6.81 -4.38
CA PHE A 39 10.89 -7.63 -4.08
C PHE A 39 11.21 -8.82 -3.17
N ILE A 40 12.31 -9.53 -3.43
CA ILE A 40 12.79 -10.62 -2.58
C ILE A 40 13.12 -10.08 -1.18
N PHE A 41 13.85 -8.96 -1.09
CA PHE A 41 14.20 -8.33 0.18
C PHE A 41 12.94 -7.96 0.97
N TYR A 42 11.97 -7.30 0.34
CA TYR A 42 10.71 -6.92 0.98
C TYR A 42 9.92 -8.14 1.43
N THR A 43 9.88 -9.19 0.62
CA THR A 43 9.18 -10.44 0.93
C THR A 43 9.84 -11.20 2.09
N VAL A 44 11.18 -11.23 2.14
CA VAL A 44 11.95 -11.88 3.20
C VAL A 44 11.84 -11.09 4.52
N ALA A 45 11.97 -9.77 4.47
CA ALA A 45 11.80 -8.91 5.64
C ALA A 45 10.39 -9.06 6.25
N GLU A 46 9.35 -9.05 5.41
CA GLU A 46 7.97 -9.26 5.85
C GLU A 46 7.75 -10.68 6.40
N TYR A 47 8.39 -11.70 5.81
CA TYR A 47 8.33 -13.08 6.31
C TYR A 47 8.97 -13.22 7.69
N GLN A 48 10.13 -12.59 7.93
CA GLN A 48 10.76 -12.59 9.25
C GLN A 48 9.91 -11.85 10.29
N GLN A 49 9.29 -10.72 9.91
CA GLN A 49 8.28 -10.06 10.74
C GLN A 49 7.09 -10.98 11.04
N HIS A 50 6.61 -11.74 10.05
CA HIS A 50 5.50 -12.67 10.24
C HIS A 50 5.84 -13.88 11.12
N LYS A 51 7.10 -14.37 11.06
CA LYS A 51 7.58 -15.47 11.89
C LYS A 51 7.77 -15.03 13.34
N SER A 52 8.41 -13.87 13.56
CA SER A 52 8.51 -13.28 14.90
C SER A 52 7.12 -12.98 15.49
N TYR A 53 6.19 -12.52 14.64
CA TYR A 53 4.80 -12.29 14.99
C TYR A 53 4.05 -13.57 15.40
N ARG A 54 4.18 -14.69 14.67
CA ARG A 54 3.60 -15.98 15.10
C ARG A 54 4.20 -16.47 16.42
N ASN A 55 5.51 -16.34 16.58
CA ASN A 55 6.17 -16.75 17.82
C ASN A 55 5.76 -15.87 19.01
N PHE A 56 5.44 -14.59 18.77
CA PHE A 56 4.88 -13.69 19.77
C PHE A 56 3.45 -14.08 20.15
N LEU A 57 2.61 -14.45 19.17
CA LEU A 57 1.25 -14.93 19.41
C LEU A 57 1.20 -16.21 20.23
N ASP A 58 2.02 -17.20 19.87
CA ASP A 58 2.13 -18.46 20.60
C ASP A 58 2.60 -18.24 22.04
N LYS A 59 3.49 -17.27 22.27
CA LYS A 59 3.95 -16.89 23.62
C LYS A 59 2.90 -16.15 24.45
N GLN A 60 1.96 -15.44 23.82
CA GLN A 60 0.91 -14.70 24.51
C GLN A 60 -0.41 -15.47 24.62
N GLY A 61 -0.51 -16.68 24.06
CA GLY A 61 -1.75 -17.46 24.05
C GLY A 61 -2.89 -16.82 23.22
N LEU A 62 -2.56 -15.85 22.38
CA LEU A 62 -3.52 -15.10 21.57
C LEU A 62 -3.77 -15.82 20.25
N THR A 63 -5.04 -15.90 19.86
CA THR A 63 -5.40 -16.34 18.51
C THR A 63 -4.97 -15.28 17.49
N ALA A 64 -4.70 -15.73 16.25
CA ALA A 64 -4.33 -14.81 15.16
C ALA A 64 -5.40 -13.74 14.87
N GLN A 65 -6.66 -14.04 15.18
CA GLN A 65 -7.79 -13.12 15.07
C GLN A 65 -7.69 -12.02 16.14
N GLU A 66 -7.54 -12.40 17.42
CA GLU A 66 -7.47 -11.47 18.56
C GLU A 66 -6.33 -10.46 18.41
N TYR A 67 -5.16 -10.88 17.96
CA TYR A 67 -4.10 -9.90 17.69
C TYR A 67 -4.43 -9.01 16.50
N THR A 68 -5.01 -9.55 15.42
CA THR A 68 -5.34 -8.73 14.26
C THR A 68 -6.35 -7.64 14.67
N ASP A 69 -7.27 -7.97 15.56
CA ASP A 69 -8.23 -7.02 16.12
C ASP A 69 -7.59 -6.06 17.12
N LYS A 70 -6.72 -6.51 18.03
CA LYS A 70 -5.95 -5.66 18.93
C LYS A 70 -5.07 -4.66 18.19
N LYS A 71 -4.28 -5.13 17.22
CA LYS A 71 -3.43 -4.29 16.37
C LYS A 71 -4.25 -3.33 15.52
N PHE A 72 -5.43 -3.76 15.05
CA PHE A 72 -6.35 -2.85 14.39
C PHE A 72 -6.83 -1.74 15.34
N ILE A 73 -7.22 -2.07 16.58
CA ILE A 73 -7.63 -1.10 17.60
C ILE A 73 -6.49 -0.12 17.89
N GLU A 74 -5.28 -0.60 18.18
CA GLU A 74 -4.10 0.23 18.47
C GLU A 74 -3.83 1.20 17.30
N ASN A 75 -3.60 0.66 16.10
CA ASN A 75 -3.30 1.48 14.93
C ASN A 75 -4.43 2.45 14.57
N TRP A 76 -5.70 2.02 14.71
CA TRP A 76 -6.85 2.86 14.39
C TRP A 76 -7.06 3.95 15.43
N THR A 77 -6.70 3.71 16.70
CA THR A 77 -6.74 4.75 17.75
C THR A 77 -5.78 5.87 17.41
N ASP A 78 -4.54 5.55 17.05
CA ASP A 78 -3.54 6.53 16.61
C ASP A 78 -3.99 7.27 15.34
N THR A 79 -4.55 6.52 14.38
CA THR A 79 -5.06 7.09 13.12
C THR A 79 -6.25 8.03 13.36
N ARG A 80 -7.16 7.68 14.27
CA ARG A 80 -8.29 8.54 14.66
C ARG A 80 -7.81 9.83 15.31
N GLN A 81 -6.85 9.72 16.22
CA GLN A 81 -6.28 10.88 16.91
C GLN A 81 -5.57 11.81 15.93
N ALA A 82 -4.92 11.25 14.91
CA ALA A 82 -4.29 12.00 13.81
C ALA A 82 -5.30 12.74 12.90
N GLY A 83 -6.56 12.28 12.87
CA GLY A 83 -7.66 12.92 12.17
C GLY A 83 -7.86 12.47 10.71
N LEU A 84 -9.10 12.64 10.21
CA LEU A 84 -9.52 12.24 8.86
C LEU A 84 -8.67 12.89 7.77
N THR A 85 -8.33 14.17 7.92
CA THR A 85 -7.53 14.91 6.96
C THR A 85 -6.12 14.33 6.86
N ARG A 86 -5.45 14.03 7.98
CA ARG A 86 -4.12 13.43 7.93
C ARG A 86 -4.15 12.04 7.29
N TYR A 87 -5.17 11.25 7.62
CA TYR A 87 -5.39 9.92 7.03
C TYR A 87 -5.64 9.96 5.51
N CYS A 88 -6.47 10.88 5.04
CA CYS A 88 -6.77 11.01 3.61
C CYS A 88 -5.61 11.61 2.82
N PHE A 89 -4.94 12.65 3.35
CA PHE A 89 -3.94 13.42 2.61
C PHE A 89 -2.56 12.76 2.64
N PHE A 90 -2.08 12.31 3.81
CA PHE A 90 -0.72 11.80 3.95
C PHE A 90 -0.61 10.30 3.68
N ASP A 91 -1.48 9.49 4.28
CA ASP A 91 -1.41 8.02 4.13
C ASP A 91 -1.96 7.54 2.78
N GLY A 92 -2.94 8.26 2.23
CA GLY A 92 -3.54 7.99 0.94
C GLY A 92 -2.96 8.86 -0.17
N GLY A 93 -3.21 10.15 -0.09
CA GLY A 93 -2.98 11.12 -1.17
C GLY A 93 -1.55 11.18 -1.68
N ILE A 94 -0.59 11.48 -0.80
CA ILE A 94 0.82 11.67 -1.19
C ILE A 94 1.44 10.37 -1.69
N ILE A 95 1.24 9.27 -0.98
CA ILE A 95 1.87 7.98 -1.32
C ILE A 95 1.28 7.44 -2.63
N ILE A 96 -0.05 7.38 -2.75
CA ILE A 96 -0.71 6.84 -3.94
C ILE A 96 -0.53 7.79 -5.12
N GLY A 97 -0.63 9.11 -4.93
CA GLY A 97 -0.38 10.10 -5.97
C GLY A 97 1.02 10.00 -6.56
N SER A 98 2.03 9.78 -5.72
CA SER A 98 3.42 9.57 -6.16
C SER A 98 3.61 8.26 -6.93
N ILE A 99 2.96 7.18 -6.49
CA ILE A 99 3.01 5.90 -7.20
C ILE A 99 2.32 6.03 -8.58
N LEU A 100 1.14 6.64 -8.62
CA LEU A 100 0.35 6.79 -9.84
C LEU A 100 1.08 7.65 -10.88
N SER A 101 1.74 8.73 -10.45
CA SER A 101 2.52 9.60 -11.36
C SER A 101 3.70 8.87 -12.00
N ILE A 102 4.37 7.97 -11.27
CA ILE A 102 5.43 7.11 -11.81
C ILE A 102 4.87 6.17 -12.87
N PHE A 103 3.72 5.52 -12.62
CA PHE A 103 3.10 4.61 -13.59
C PHE A 103 2.63 5.31 -14.86
N ILE A 104 2.01 6.49 -14.71
CA ILE A 104 1.57 7.29 -15.84
C ILE A 104 2.80 7.75 -16.65
N GLY A 105 3.84 8.26 -15.98
CA GLY A 105 5.10 8.63 -16.65
C GLY A 105 5.72 7.48 -17.45
N ALA A 106 5.79 6.27 -16.86
CA ALA A 106 6.28 5.08 -17.54
C ALA A 106 5.41 4.66 -18.73
N ALA A 107 4.08 4.77 -18.61
CA ALA A 107 3.16 4.45 -19.70
C ALA A 107 3.32 5.41 -20.89
N PHE A 108 3.44 6.71 -20.62
CA PHE A 108 3.71 7.71 -21.66
C PHE A 108 5.08 7.49 -22.31
N PHE A 109 6.11 7.08 -21.54
CA PHE A 109 7.45 6.78 -22.06
C PHE A 109 7.41 5.67 -23.11
N LYS A 110 6.70 4.58 -22.79
CA LYS A 110 6.55 3.44 -23.70
C LYS A 110 5.79 3.78 -24.98
N SER A 111 4.79 4.65 -24.89
CA SER A 111 3.93 4.99 -26.02
C SER A 111 4.56 5.91 -27.08
N GLY A 112 5.79 6.41 -26.85
CA GLY A 112 6.45 7.37 -27.74
C GLY A 112 5.86 8.79 -27.70
N LEU A 113 4.69 8.98 -27.06
CA LEU A 113 4.03 10.28 -26.83
C LEU A 113 4.82 11.22 -25.93
N LEU A 114 5.85 10.73 -25.23
CA LEU A 114 6.73 11.55 -24.42
C LEU A 114 7.46 12.61 -25.28
N GLY A 115 7.77 12.28 -26.54
CA GLY A 115 8.59 13.11 -27.42
C GLY A 115 8.05 14.50 -27.68
N ASP A 116 6.73 14.73 -27.59
CA ASP A 116 6.14 16.08 -27.76
C ASP A 116 5.85 16.77 -26.42
N ILE A 117 5.46 16.01 -25.40
CA ILE A 117 5.07 16.55 -24.08
C ILE A 117 6.29 16.95 -23.25
N THR A 118 7.45 16.34 -23.52
CA THR A 118 8.66 16.56 -22.73
C THR A 118 9.76 17.34 -23.45
N LYS A 119 9.43 17.96 -24.58
CA LYS A 119 10.33 18.91 -25.27
C LYS A 119 10.67 20.10 -24.39
N ASP A 120 9.73 20.52 -23.55
CA ASP A 120 9.92 21.58 -22.57
C ASP A 120 9.65 21.09 -21.15
N LEU A 121 10.45 21.60 -20.20
CA LEU A 121 10.32 21.32 -18.77
C LEU A 121 8.90 21.61 -18.25
N SER A 122 8.22 22.61 -18.83
CA SER A 122 6.84 22.95 -18.48
C SER A 122 5.87 21.80 -18.74
N GLY A 123 5.98 21.12 -19.88
CA GLY A 123 5.09 20.01 -20.23
C GLY A 123 5.34 18.75 -19.39
N MET A 124 6.61 18.49 -19.05
CA MET A 124 6.98 17.46 -18.07
C MET A 124 6.34 17.72 -16.69
N MET A 125 6.48 18.95 -16.18
CA MET A 125 5.94 19.34 -14.88
C MET A 125 4.42 19.31 -14.85
N GLU A 126 3.76 19.72 -15.94
CA GLU A 126 2.30 19.68 -16.06
C GLU A 126 1.77 18.24 -16.02
N LEU A 127 2.44 17.31 -16.73
CA LEU A 127 2.06 15.90 -16.71
C LEU A 127 2.23 15.29 -15.31
N ILE A 128 3.36 15.56 -14.64
CA ILE A 128 3.63 15.10 -13.27
C ILE A 128 2.58 15.66 -12.32
N TRP A 129 2.30 16.95 -12.40
CA TRP A 129 1.33 17.63 -11.54
C TRP A 129 -0.09 17.07 -11.75
N LYS A 130 -0.56 16.97 -13.00
CA LYS A 130 -1.89 16.40 -13.31
C LYS A 130 -2.02 14.97 -12.80
N SER A 131 -1.00 14.14 -13.03
CA SER A 131 -0.97 12.75 -12.59
C SER A 131 -0.99 12.63 -11.06
N PHE A 132 -0.20 13.47 -10.39
CA PHE A 132 -0.17 13.53 -8.93
C PHE A 132 -1.51 13.98 -8.34
N VAL A 133 -2.10 15.07 -8.87
CA VAL A 133 -3.41 15.58 -8.41
C VAL A 133 -4.51 14.53 -8.63
N LEU A 134 -4.50 13.85 -9.77
CA LEU A 134 -5.49 12.82 -10.08
C LEU A 134 -5.36 11.60 -9.14
N GLY A 135 -4.13 11.13 -8.91
CA GLY A 135 -3.88 10.05 -7.94
C GLY A 135 -4.20 10.47 -6.51
N PHE A 136 -3.92 11.72 -6.15
CA PHE A 136 -4.28 12.32 -4.87
C PHE A 136 -5.80 12.32 -4.65
N MET A 137 -6.57 12.77 -5.65
CA MET A 137 -8.03 12.81 -5.59
C MET A 137 -8.65 11.41 -5.44
N ILE A 138 -8.17 10.44 -6.22
CA ILE A 138 -8.63 9.05 -6.13
C ILE A 138 -8.37 8.48 -4.73
N ALA A 139 -7.16 8.71 -4.21
CA ALA A 139 -6.79 8.24 -2.89
C ALA A 139 -7.60 8.94 -1.78
N ALA A 140 -7.78 10.25 -1.86
CA ALA A 140 -8.59 11.00 -0.90
C ALA A 140 -10.02 10.46 -0.83
N ILE A 141 -10.66 10.23 -1.98
CA ILE A 141 -12.00 9.65 -2.07
C ILE A 141 -12.02 8.23 -1.48
N TYR A 142 -11.06 7.38 -1.86
CA TYR A 142 -10.99 6.00 -1.36
C TYR A 142 -10.84 5.95 0.17
N TYR A 143 -9.94 6.75 0.74
CA TYR A 143 -9.70 6.80 2.18
C TYR A 143 -10.89 7.41 2.93
N TRP A 144 -11.54 8.42 2.34
CA TRP A 144 -12.74 9.02 2.91
C TRP A 144 -13.90 8.03 2.99
N LEU A 145 -14.14 7.25 1.93
CA LEU A 145 -15.14 6.18 1.93
C LEU A 145 -14.80 5.04 2.90
N ARG A 146 -13.50 4.78 3.12
CA ARG A 146 -13.03 3.71 4.01
C ARG A 146 -13.10 4.08 5.49
N TRP A 147 -13.05 5.37 5.81
CA TRP A 147 -13.13 5.88 7.18
C TRP A 147 -14.36 5.36 7.96
N PRO A 148 -15.62 5.54 7.50
CA PRO A 148 -16.79 5.09 8.26
C PRO A 148 -16.83 3.57 8.42
N TYR A 149 -16.31 2.80 7.46
CA TYR A 149 -16.24 1.35 7.58
C TYR A 149 -15.29 0.92 8.71
N ARG A 150 -14.11 1.55 8.78
CA ARG A 150 -13.13 1.28 9.86
C ARG A 150 -13.64 1.76 11.20
N GLU A 151 -14.34 2.90 11.25
CA GLU A 151 -14.94 3.41 12.47
C GLU A 151 -15.98 2.44 13.04
N ARG A 152 -16.89 1.94 12.18
CA ARG A 152 -17.87 0.92 12.58
C ARG A 152 -17.21 -0.36 13.10
N ARG A 153 -16.12 -0.80 12.46
CA ARG A 153 -15.35 -1.97 12.93
C ARG A 153 -14.72 -1.69 14.29
N PHE A 154 -14.16 -0.51 14.49
CA PHE A 154 -13.58 -0.11 15.76
C PHE A 154 -14.61 -0.14 16.89
N THR A 155 -15.75 0.53 16.73
CA THR A 155 -16.82 0.54 17.75
C THR A 155 -17.31 -0.87 18.09
N LYS A 156 -17.44 -1.76 17.10
CA LYS A 156 -17.84 -3.15 17.34
C LYS A 156 -16.81 -3.92 18.16
N LEU A 157 -15.52 -3.71 17.90
CA LEU A 157 -14.45 -4.40 18.61
C LEU A 157 -14.28 -3.82 20.01
N THR A 158 -14.23 -2.49 20.17
CA THR A 158 -14.07 -1.85 21.49
C THR A 158 -15.31 -1.96 22.36
N GLY A 159 -16.52 -2.11 21.80
CA GLY A 159 -17.72 -2.43 22.57
C GLY A 159 -17.75 -3.86 23.14
N ASN A 160 -16.96 -4.77 22.58
CA ASN A 160 -16.86 -6.17 23.02
C ASN A 160 -15.67 -6.44 23.94
N TYR A 161 -14.70 -5.52 24.02
CA TYR A 161 -13.59 -5.60 24.97
C TYR A 161 -13.92 -4.70 26.17
N PRO A 162 -14.10 -5.25 27.39
CA PRO A 162 -14.21 -4.40 28.57
C PRO A 162 -12.95 -3.54 28.65
N SER A 163 -13.16 -2.24 28.83
CA SER A 163 -12.12 -1.23 29.01
C SER A 163 -11.01 -1.77 29.91
N ILE A 164 -9.81 -1.91 29.36
CA ILE A 164 -8.58 -2.03 30.14
C ILE A 164 -8.29 -0.67 30.76
#